data_AF-A0A953IS07-F1
#
_entry.id   AF-A0A953IS07-F1
#
_cell.length_a   1.000
_cell.length_b   1.000
_cell.length_c   1.000
_cell.angle_alpha   90.00
_cell.angle_beta   90.00
_cell.angle_gamma   90.00
#
_symmetry.space_group_name_H-M   'P 1'
#
loop_
_entity.id
_entity.type
_entity.pdbx_description
1 polymer ?
#
loop_
_entity_poly.entity_id
_entity_poly.type
_entity_poly.pdbx_seq_one_letter_code
_entity_poly.pdbx_strand_id
1 'polypeptide(L)'
;MLTKIEQLEAVSPGACGLLPVMELLSILELRAPSFGALTANDMANVSGELAKFGFGVEPDPRSAAPLPGMNSKVVIFRELAGAASARLDFLTARTEVEIAALVAAHDGQIDAREAKEIVEKIKAMSRLSNSDKVRLIAFLAYLVANPPGQTAVKKITESKVADRKIVADAAFRTAAMKGELRDTDVRFLERTFDKLNLPKQALQEKIDTLKANLTPTPDLPPLVKKGEPGRSIQIPPEQKIEPNIGLCNQRISEIRADTEKVNEILCGIFEAEDGIQIQETNVSPVLEAADAEAIHVHQDHRFPGLDLRHAGLLNEIWESSEIDPNQFAALARKHGLMPAGAVETINDWSFERFEEPLLDEGPLIAIARHLIPDARVDGHG
;
A
#
# COMPACT_ATOMS: atom_id res chain seq x y z
N MET A 1 -20.65 -20.15 13.53
CA MET A 1 -19.23 -20.55 13.42
C MET A 1 -19.01 -21.54 12.28
N LEU A 2 -19.68 -22.71 12.24
CA LEU A 2 -19.57 -23.65 11.10
C LEU A 2 -19.90 -22.98 9.75
N THR A 3 -20.94 -22.15 9.72
CA THR A 3 -21.39 -21.42 8.52
C THR A 3 -20.35 -20.48 7.91
N LYS A 4 -19.53 -19.79 8.73
CA LYS A 4 -18.49 -18.86 8.22
C LYS A 4 -17.32 -19.62 7.60
N ILE A 5 -16.90 -20.72 8.21
CA ILE A 5 -15.82 -21.57 7.67
C ILE A 5 -16.28 -22.21 6.35
N GLU A 6 -17.51 -22.75 6.30
CA GLU A 6 -18.08 -23.32 5.09
C GLU A 6 -18.20 -22.28 3.96
N GLN A 7 -18.58 -21.04 4.27
CA GLN A 7 -18.60 -19.93 3.31
C GLN A 7 -17.21 -19.58 2.80
N LEU A 8 -16.22 -19.44 3.69
CA LEU A 8 -14.82 -19.14 3.32
C LEU A 8 -14.18 -20.28 2.53
N GLU A 9 -14.51 -21.54 2.82
CA GLU A 9 -14.06 -22.70 2.04
C GLU A 9 -14.74 -22.77 0.67
N ALA A 10 -16.03 -22.42 0.57
CA ALA A 10 -16.75 -22.35 -0.69
C ALA A 10 -16.18 -21.30 -1.65
N VAL A 11 -15.71 -20.16 -1.13
CA VAL A 11 -15.06 -19.11 -1.94
C VAL A 11 -13.56 -19.34 -2.15
N SER A 12 -12.96 -20.35 -1.50
CA SER A 12 -11.53 -20.73 -1.66
C SER A 12 -11.30 -22.24 -1.88
N PRO A 13 -11.94 -22.87 -2.88
CA PRO A 13 -11.99 -24.34 -3.02
C PRO A 13 -10.63 -25.02 -3.28
N GLY A 14 -9.53 -24.26 -3.45
CA GLY A 14 -8.19 -24.75 -3.77
C GLY A 14 -7.06 -24.11 -2.97
N ALA A 15 -7.32 -23.64 -1.74
CA ALA A 15 -6.38 -22.93 -0.85
C ALA A 15 -6.14 -21.44 -1.12
N CYS A 16 -6.67 -20.90 -2.22
CA CYS A 16 -6.82 -19.45 -2.43
C CYS A 16 -8.15 -19.13 -3.12
N GLY A 17 -8.69 -17.93 -2.87
CA GLY A 17 -9.97 -17.44 -3.39
C GLY A 17 -9.90 -15.94 -3.66
N LEU A 18 -10.57 -15.48 -4.72
CA LEU A 18 -10.64 -14.07 -5.10
C LEU A 18 -12.09 -13.60 -4.95
N LEU A 19 -12.34 -12.59 -4.13
CA LEU A 19 -13.68 -12.07 -3.87
C LEU A 19 -13.71 -10.55 -3.67
N PRO A 20 -14.83 -9.88 -3.96
CA PRO A 20 -15.01 -8.47 -3.60
C PRO A 20 -14.79 -8.22 -2.11
N VAL A 21 -14.08 -7.16 -1.77
CA VAL A 21 -13.77 -6.83 -0.37
C VAL A 21 -15.02 -6.58 0.49
N MET A 22 -16.08 -6.01 -0.11
CA MET A 22 -17.37 -5.80 0.57
C MET A 22 -18.08 -7.12 0.90
N GLU A 23 -17.97 -8.13 0.02
CA GLU A 23 -18.51 -9.47 0.27
C GLU A 23 -17.74 -10.14 1.42
N LEU A 24 -16.42 -10.00 1.46
CA LEU A 24 -15.60 -10.50 2.56
C LEU A 24 -15.97 -9.86 3.91
N LEU A 25 -16.16 -8.54 3.95
CA LEU A 25 -16.62 -7.84 5.16
C LEU A 25 -17.98 -8.37 5.63
N SER A 26 -18.91 -8.63 4.70
CA SER A 26 -20.21 -9.20 5.02
C SER A 26 -20.10 -10.62 5.59
N ILE A 27 -19.29 -11.50 4.98
CA ILE A 27 -19.05 -12.87 5.48
C ILE A 27 -18.45 -12.86 6.90
N LEU A 28 -17.54 -11.92 7.15
CA LEU A 28 -16.90 -11.77 8.46
C LEU A 28 -17.81 -11.10 9.49
N GLU A 29 -18.94 -10.53 9.07
CA GLU A 29 -19.84 -9.69 9.88
C GLU A 29 -19.12 -8.46 10.46
N LEU A 30 -18.17 -7.91 9.69
CA LEU A 30 -17.46 -6.69 10.04
C LEU A 30 -18.22 -5.47 9.50
N ARG A 31 -18.19 -4.37 10.26
CA ARG A 31 -18.82 -3.12 9.85
C ARG A 31 -18.16 -2.61 8.56
N ALA A 32 -18.98 -2.37 7.54
CA ALA A 32 -18.53 -1.72 6.30
C ALA A 32 -18.04 -0.29 6.58
N PRO A 33 -17.02 0.20 5.86
CA PRO A 33 -16.51 1.55 6.05
C PRO A 33 -17.61 2.58 5.76
N SER A 34 -17.78 3.54 6.67
CA SER A 34 -18.86 4.53 6.63
C SER A 34 -18.66 5.65 5.58
N PHE A 35 -17.42 5.84 5.09
CA PHE A 35 -16.99 7.03 4.34
C PHE A 35 -16.39 6.74 2.95
N GLY A 36 -16.75 5.62 2.32
CA GLY A 36 -16.37 5.39 0.91
C GLY A 36 -14.91 4.99 0.66
N ALA A 37 -14.11 4.75 1.71
CA ALA A 37 -12.77 4.20 1.59
C ALA A 37 -12.46 3.21 2.72
N LEU A 38 -11.69 2.16 2.40
CA LEU A 38 -11.19 1.21 3.40
C LEU A 38 -10.01 1.84 4.14
N THR A 39 -9.99 1.71 5.46
CA THR A 39 -8.85 2.14 6.29
C THR A 39 -7.89 0.97 6.55
N ALA A 40 -6.66 1.30 6.96
CA ALA A 40 -5.71 0.30 7.45
C ALA A 40 -6.27 -0.50 8.64
N ASN A 41 -7.08 0.14 9.48
CA ASN A 41 -7.73 -0.52 10.61
C ASN A 41 -8.82 -1.50 10.16
N ASP A 42 -9.61 -1.17 9.15
CA ASP A 42 -10.64 -2.08 8.60
C ASP A 42 -9.99 -3.35 8.06
N MET A 43 -8.93 -3.21 7.27
CA MET A 43 -8.20 -4.33 6.72
C MET A 43 -7.40 -5.11 7.78
N ALA A 44 -6.90 -4.45 8.83
CA ALA A 44 -6.32 -5.12 9.98
C ALA A 44 -7.35 -5.97 10.74
N ASN A 45 -8.59 -5.49 10.89
CA ASN A 45 -9.69 -6.23 11.49
C ASN A 45 -10.08 -7.45 10.63
N VAL A 46 -10.19 -7.28 9.31
CA VAL A 46 -10.42 -8.40 8.36
C VAL A 46 -9.35 -9.47 8.55
N SER A 47 -8.09 -9.07 8.58
CA SER A 47 -6.97 -10.00 8.71
C SER A 47 -6.94 -10.69 10.08
N GLY A 48 -7.27 -9.96 11.15
CA GLY A 48 -7.42 -10.50 12.51
C GLY A 48 -8.55 -11.52 12.63
N GLU A 49 -9.70 -11.27 12.00
CA GLU A 49 -10.82 -12.23 11.99
C GLU A 49 -10.50 -13.48 11.17
N LEU A 50 -9.93 -13.32 9.96
CA LEU A 50 -9.55 -14.46 9.12
C LEU A 50 -8.51 -15.37 9.77
N ALA A 51 -7.57 -14.79 10.52
CA ALA A 51 -6.56 -15.54 11.25
C ALA A 51 -7.16 -16.53 12.26
N LYS A 52 -8.32 -16.21 12.87
CA LYS A 52 -9.03 -17.12 13.78
C LYS A 52 -9.52 -18.39 13.08
N PHE A 53 -9.68 -18.34 11.76
CA PHE A 53 -10.14 -19.44 10.91
C PHE A 53 -9.02 -20.10 10.10
N GLY A 54 -7.75 -19.70 10.30
CA GLY A 54 -6.61 -20.21 9.55
C GLY A 54 -6.53 -19.70 8.11
N PHE A 55 -7.02 -18.49 7.88
CA PHE A 55 -6.94 -17.79 6.60
C PHE A 55 -6.15 -16.49 6.73
N GLY A 56 -5.47 -16.10 5.65
CA GLY A 56 -4.88 -14.79 5.44
C GLY A 56 -5.58 -14.05 4.30
N VAL A 57 -5.30 -12.76 4.18
CA VAL A 57 -5.80 -11.90 3.10
C VAL A 57 -4.66 -11.11 2.48
N GLU A 58 -4.73 -10.84 1.18
CA GLU A 58 -3.92 -9.84 0.50
C GLU A 58 -4.82 -8.88 -0.32
N PRO A 59 -4.54 -7.57 -0.30
CA PRO A 59 -3.47 -6.90 0.45
C PRO A 59 -3.72 -6.88 1.97
N ASP A 60 -2.65 -7.03 2.77
CA ASP A 60 -2.68 -6.86 4.23
C ASP A 60 -1.81 -5.67 4.66
N PRO A 61 -2.38 -4.61 5.28
CA PRO A 61 -1.63 -3.43 5.72
C PRO A 61 -0.50 -3.75 6.69
N ARG A 62 -0.60 -4.83 7.48
CA ARG A 62 0.46 -5.26 8.41
C ARG A 62 1.73 -5.71 7.67
N SER A 63 1.60 -6.03 6.40
CA SER A 63 2.68 -6.39 5.47
C SER A 63 3.11 -5.23 4.57
N ALA A 64 2.75 -3.99 4.95
CA ALA A 64 3.02 -2.76 4.19
C ALA A 64 2.38 -2.74 2.80
N ALA A 65 1.22 -3.39 2.64
CA ALA A 65 0.48 -3.47 1.38
C ALA A 65 -0.39 -2.23 1.10
N PRO A 66 -0.61 -1.87 -0.17
CA PRO A 66 -1.55 -0.82 -0.54
C PRO A 66 -2.97 -1.23 -0.15
N LEU A 67 -3.80 -0.25 0.22
CA LEU A 67 -5.20 -0.51 0.56
C LEU A 67 -6.00 -0.88 -0.70
N PRO A 68 -6.87 -1.90 -0.62
CA PRO A 68 -7.74 -2.24 -1.73
C PRO A 68 -8.82 -1.17 -1.89
N GLY A 69 -9.23 -0.86 -3.12
CA GLY A 69 -10.43 -0.05 -3.38
C GLY A 69 -11.70 -0.79 -2.95
N MET A 70 -12.78 -0.06 -2.63
CA MET A 70 -14.03 -0.70 -2.16
C MET A 70 -14.67 -1.67 -3.15
N ASN A 71 -14.48 -1.43 -4.45
CA ASN A 71 -14.99 -2.30 -5.51
C ASN A 71 -13.94 -3.32 -5.99
N SER A 72 -12.75 -3.31 -5.39
CA SER A 72 -11.67 -4.21 -5.78
C SER A 72 -11.87 -5.61 -5.18
N LYS A 73 -11.22 -6.58 -5.81
CA LYS A 73 -11.21 -7.95 -5.31
C LYS A 73 -9.98 -8.17 -4.45
N VAL A 74 -10.14 -8.83 -3.33
CA VAL A 74 -9.06 -9.26 -2.44
C VAL A 74 -8.85 -10.75 -2.56
N VAL A 75 -7.64 -11.20 -2.23
CA VAL A 75 -7.29 -12.62 -2.24
C VAL A 75 -7.28 -13.15 -0.83
N ILE A 76 -8.10 -14.17 -0.56
CA ILE A 76 -8.02 -14.97 0.66
C ILE A 76 -7.21 -16.24 0.39
N PHE A 77 -6.47 -16.71 1.37
CA PHE A 77 -5.69 -17.93 1.23
C PHE A 77 -5.55 -18.65 2.57
N ARG A 78 -5.25 -19.95 2.55
CA ARG A 78 -4.97 -20.70 3.77
C ARG A 78 -3.63 -20.28 4.35
N GLU A 79 -3.64 -19.81 5.58
CA GLU A 79 -2.43 -19.44 6.32
C GLU A 79 -2.22 -20.49 7.43
N LEU A 80 -1.26 -21.39 7.22
CA LEU A 80 -0.82 -22.33 8.25
C LEU A 80 -0.08 -21.53 9.33
N ALA A 81 -0.54 -21.67 10.58
CA ALA A 81 -0.10 -20.90 11.73
C ALA A 81 1.38 -20.47 11.70
N GLY A 82 1.57 -19.15 11.56
CA GLY A 82 2.86 -18.50 11.39
C GLY A 82 2.63 -17.14 10.80
N ALA A 83 2.20 -16.19 11.64
CA ALA A 83 1.88 -14.82 11.25
C ALA A 83 3.02 -14.22 10.41
N ALA A 84 2.65 -13.44 9.39
CA ALA A 84 3.58 -12.59 8.64
C ALA A 84 4.51 -11.85 9.62
N SER A 85 5.71 -12.37 9.76
CA SER A 85 6.76 -11.68 10.49
C SER A 85 7.30 -10.68 9.50
N ALA A 86 7.25 -9.38 9.86
CA ALA A 86 7.89 -8.26 9.17
C ALA A 86 9.43 -8.43 9.14
N ARG A 87 9.89 -9.55 8.59
CA ARG A 87 11.29 -9.87 8.34
C ARG A 87 11.68 -9.11 7.10
N LEU A 88 12.86 -8.49 7.16
CA LEU A 88 13.45 -7.75 6.05
C LEU A 88 13.39 -8.55 4.74
N ASP A 89 13.67 -9.86 4.80
CA ASP A 89 13.61 -10.75 3.63
C ASP A 89 12.24 -10.80 2.94
N PHE A 90 11.16 -10.74 3.72
CA PHE A 90 9.79 -10.73 3.20
C PHE A 90 9.46 -9.38 2.55
N LEU A 91 9.73 -8.28 3.25
CA LEU A 91 9.48 -6.94 2.71
C LEU A 91 10.28 -6.70 1.42
N THR A 92 11.55 -7.12 1.38
CA THR A 92 12.35 -7.00 0.16
C THR A 92 11.81 -7.88 -0.97
N ALA A 93 11.37 -9.11 -0.68
CA ALA A 93 10.75 -9.96 -1.69
C ALA A 93 9.39 -9.42 -2.17
N ARG A 94 8.62 -8.77 -1.28
CA ARG A 94 7.38 -8.07 -1.61
C ARG A 94 7.65 -6.93 -2.59
N THR A 95 8.60 -6.06 -2.27
CA THR A 95 9.03 -4.98 -3.18
C THR A 95 9.49 -5.53 -4.53
N GLU A 96 10.20 -6.66 -4.56
CA GLU A 96 10.59 -7.32 -5.82
C GLU A 96 9.38 -7.71 -6.68
N VAL A 97 8.35 -8.28 -6.04
CA VAL A 97 7.10 -8.68 -6.71
C VAL A 97 6.32 -7.46 -7.20
N GLU A 98 6.24 -6.39 -6.40
CA GLU A 98 5.56 -5.15 -6.79
C GLU A 98 6.25 -4.50 -8.01
N ILE A 99 7.58 -4.42 -8.01
CA ILE A 99 8.34 -3.91 -9.16
C ILE A 99 8.15 -4.82 -10.37
N ALA A 100 8.20 -6.14 -10.19
CA ALA A 100 8.02 -7.08 -11.28
C ALA A 100 6.61 -6.99 -11.90
N ALA A 101 5.57 -6.85 -11.06
CA ALA A 101 4.19 -6.67 -11.49
C ALA A 101 3.98 -5.31 -12.18
N LEU A 102 4.57 -4.24 -11.66
CA LEU A 102 4.52 -2.90 -12.28
C LEU A 102 5.18 -2.90 -13.66
N VAL A 103 6.33 -3.57 -13.78
CA VAL A 103 7.01 -3.80 -15.05
C VAL A 103 6.10 -4.61 -15.96
N ALA A 104 5.53 -5.74 -15.51
CA ALA A 104 4.65 -6.59 -16.31
C ALA A 104 3.41 -5.83 -16.84
N ALA A 105 2.78 -5.00 -16.00
CA ALA A 105 1.54 -4.26 -16.28
C ALA A 105 1.65 -3.08 -17.27
N HIS A 106 2.55 -3.15 -18.26
CA HIS A 106 2.85 -2.04 -19.17
C HIS A 106 1.63 -1.49 -19.93
N ASP A 107 0.71 -2.35 -20.36
CA ASP A 107 -0.54 -1.96 -21.04
C ASP A 107 -1.74 -1.88 -20.08
N GLY A 108 -1.50 -1.96 -18.77
CA GLY A 108 -2.52 -2.07 -17.74
C GLY A 108 -3.00 -3.49 -17.49
N GLN A 109 -2.35 -4.52 -18.06
CA GLN A 109 -2.64 -5.92 -17.78
C GLN A 109 -1.36 -6.72 -17.52
N ILE A 110 -1.46 -7.75 -16.67
CA ILE A 110 -0.38 -8.71 -16.42
C ILE A 110 -0.78 -10.02 -17.09
N ASP A 111 -0.01 -10.48 -18.08
CA ASP A 111 -0.34 -11.71 -18.78
C ASP A 111 0.00 -12.97 -17.94
N ALA A 112 -0.65 -14.09 -18.28
CA ALA A 112 -0.50 -15.34 -17.52
C ALA A 112 0.93 -15.93 -17.57
N ARG A 113 1.70 -15.65 -18.63
CA ARG A 113 3.11 -16.10 -18.75
C ARG A 113 4.00 -15.27 -17.84
N GLU A 114 3.84 -13.96 -17.83
CA GLU A 114 4.57 -13.05 -16.94
C GLU A 114 4.27 -13.35 -15.47
N ALA A 115 3.00 -13.51 -15.11
CA ALA A 115 2.61 -13.90 -13.76
C ALA A 115 3.26 -15.24 -13.35
N LYS A 116 3.28 -16.23 -14.26
CA LYS A 116 3.93 -17.52 -14.01
C LYS A 116 5.44 -17.39 -13.81
N GLU A 117 6.12 -16.53 -14.56
CA GLU A 117 7.55 -16.26 -14.37
C GLU A 117 7.83 -15.67 -12.98
N ILE A 118 6.99 -14.74 -12.51
CA ILE A 118 7.10 -14.15 -11.17
C ILE A 118 6.86 -15.21 -10.09
N VAL A 119 5.85 -16.08 -10.26
CA VAL A 119 5.58 -17.21 -9.34
C VAL A 119 6.79 -18.15 -9.21
N GLU A 120 7.41 -18.53 -10.34
CA GLU A 120 8.58 -19.41 -10.31
C GLU A 120 9.79 -18.74 -9.63
N LYS A 121 9.97 -17.42 -9.79
CA LYS A 121 10.97 -16.66 -9.04
C LYS A 121 10.69 -16.69 -7.54
N ILE A 122 9.46 -16.44 -7.10
CA ILE A 122 9.06 -16.50 -5.68
C ILE A 122 9.36 -17.89 -5.10
N LYS A 123 8.99 -18.96 -5.80
CA LYS A 123 9.25 -20.35 -5.35
C LYS A 123 10.73 -20.64 -5.17
N ALA A 124 11.59 -20.08 -6.04
CA ALA A 124 13.04 -20.24 -6.02
C ALA A 124 13.77 -19.40 -4.95
N MET A 125 13.05 -18.56 -4.17
CA MET A 125 13.63 -17.80 -3.06
C MET A 125 13.84 -18.71 -1.85
N SER A 126 15.10 -19.10 -1.58
CA SER A 126 15.45 -19.94 -0.42
C SER A 126 15.37 -19.20 0.92
N ARG A 127 15.47 -17.87 0.91
CA ARG A 127 15.37 -17.01 2.11
C ARG A 127 13.96 -16.93 2.71
N LEU A 128 12.94 -17.33 1.94
CA LEU A 128 11.54 -17.22 2.34
C LEU A 128 11.02 -18.55 2.88
N SER A 129 10.20 -18.47 3.92
CA SER A 129 9.43 -19.65 4.39
C SER A 129 8.35 -20.02 3.37
N ASN A 130 7.80 -21.23 3.49
CA ASN A 130 6.67 -21.64 2.65
C ASN A 130 5.44 -20.74 2.86
N SER A 131 5.19 -20.29 4.10
CA SER A 131 4.09 -19.35 4.40
C SER A 131 4.28 -18.01 3.68
N ASP A 132 5.49 -17.45 3.74
CA ASP A 132 5.86 -16.20 3.04
C ASP A 132 5.67 -16.34 1.52
N LYS A 133 6.04 -17.48 0.94
CA LYS A 133 5.87 -17.75 -0.49
C LYS A 133 4.40 -17.81 -0.90
N VAL A 134 3.57 -18.51 -0.13
CA VAL A 134 2.12 -18.57 -0.37
C VAL A 134 1.53 -17.17 -0.32
N ARG A 135 1.92 -16.39 0.68
CA ARG A 135 1.48 -15.01 0.85
C ARG A 135 1.89 -14.10 -0.31
N LEU A 136 3.14 -14.16 -0.77
CA LEU A 136 3.59 -13.39 -1.95
C LEU A 136 2.88 -13.82 -3.24
N ILE A 137 2.57 -15.11 -3.39
CA ILE A 137 1.80 -15.60 -4.54
C ILE A 137 0.35 -15.10 -4.47
N ALA A 138 -0.26 -15.06 -3.29
CA ALA A 138 -1.59 -14.46 -3.08
C ALA A 138 -1.58 -12.97 -3.39
N PHE A 139 -0.54 -12.26 -2.97
CA PHE A 139 -0.35 -10.85 -3.29
C PHE A 139 -0.16 -10.61 -4.80
N LEU A 140 0.63 -11.43 -5.49
CA LEU A 140 0.73 -11.37 -6.95
C LEU A 140 -0.63 -11.63 -7.61
N ALA A 141 -1.42 -12.60 -7.11
CA ALA A 141 -2.77 -12.86 -7.63
C ALA A 141 -3.69 -11.64 -7.44
N TYR A 142 -3.54 -10.90 -6.34
CA TYR A 142 -4.22 -9.62 -6.14
C TYR A 142 -3.80 -8.59 -7.20
N LEU A 143 -2.49 -8.44 -7.46
CA LEU A 143 -1.98 -7.52 -8.49
C LEU A 143 -2.40 -7.92 -9.91
N VAL A 144 -2.56 -9.21 -10.19
CA VAL A 144 -3.08 -9.67 -11.50
C VAL A 144 -4.57 -9.37 -11.64
N ALA A 145 -5.35 -9.50 -10.55
CA ALA A 145 -6.78 -9.20 -10.54
C ALA A 145 -7.08 -7.69 -10.53
N ASN A 146 -6.18 -6.90 -9.96
CA ASN A 146 -6.27 -5.45 -9.84
C ASN A 146 -4.93 -4.85 -10.34
N PRO A 147 -4.63 -4.97 -11.64
CA PRO A 147 -3.37 -4.46 -12.18
C PRO A 147 -3.26 -2.96 -11.96
N PRO A 148 -2.05 -2.43 -11.69
CA PRO A 148 -1.86 -0.98 -11.62
C PRO A 148 -2.36 -0.37 -12.93
N GLY A 149 -3.27 0.60 -12.82
CA GLY A 149 -3.80 1.28 -13.99
C GLY A 149 -2.69 1.95 -14.79
N GLN A 150 -2.98 2.27 -16.06
CA GLN A 150 -2.02 2.99 -16.91
C GLN A 150 -1.56 4.31 -16.28
N THR A 151 -2.40 4.94 -15.45
CA THR A 151 -2.04 6.15 -14.68
C THR A 151 -0.96 5.88 -13.63
N ALA A 152 -1.01 4.76 -12.91
CA ALA A 152 0.00 4.36 -11.92
C ALA A 152 1.34 4.03 -12.60
N VAL A 153 1.29 3.29 -13.72
CA VAL A 153 2.47 3.02 -14.55
C VAL A 153 3.04 4.33 -15.12
N LYS A 154 2.19 5.23 -15.61
CA LYS A 154 2.64 6.55 -16.08
C LYS A 154 3.27 7.36 -14.95
N LYS A 155 2.63 7.44 -13.78
CA LYS A 155 3.15 8.13 -12.59
C LYS A 155 4.57 7.67 -12.24
N ILE A 156 4.86 6.37 -12.26
CA ILE A 156 6.25 5.92 -12.02
C ILE A 156 7.19 6.33 -13.16
N THR A 157 6.78 6.15 -14.42
CA THR A 157 7.64 6.44 -15.57
C THR A 157 7.89 7.94 -15.78
N GLU A 158 6.97 8.79 -15.34
CA GLU A 158 7.01 10.26 -15.42
C GLU A 158 7.50 10.90 -14.10
N SER A 159 7.69 10.11 -13.04
CA SER A 159 8.26 10.59 -11.78
C SER A 159 9.70 11.10 -11.94
N LYS A 160 10.19 11.81 -10.93
CA LYS A 160 11.54 12.37 -10.94
C LYS A 160 12.56 11.26 -11.22
N VAL A 161 13.61 11.59 -11.97
CA VAL A 161 14.70 10.65 -12.26
C VAL A 161 15.28 10.02 -10.99
N ALA A 162 15.29 10.75 -9.87
CA ALA A 162 15.69 10.23 -8.56
C ALA A 162 14.80 9.07 -8.07
N ASP A 163 13.47 9.21 -8.18
CA ASP A 163 12.51 8.21 -7.70
C ASP A 163 12.56 6.95 -8.58
N ARG A 164 12.64 7.12 -9.91
CA ARG A 164 12.84 6.01 -10.86
C ARG A 164 14.15 5.27 -10.58
N LYS A 165 15.23 6.00 -10.28
CA LYS A 165 16.52 5.39 -9.90
C LYS A 165 16.42 4.63 -8.59
N ILE A 166 15.68 5.12 -7.59
CA ILE A 166 15.47 4.41 -6.32
C ILE A 166 14.79 3.06 -6.57
N VAL A 167 13.74 3.03 -7.39
CA VAL A 167 13.04 1.77 -7.76
C VAL A 167 13.96 0.83 -8.54
N ALA A 168 14.69 1.35 -9.53
CA ALA A 168 15.65 0.55 -10.30
C ALA A 168 16.80 -0.01 -9.44
N ASP A 169 17.28 0.78 -8.48
CA ASP A 169 18.34 0.40 -7.56
C ASP A 169 17.87 -0.64 -6.55
N ALA A 170 16.61 -0.57 -6.12
CA ALA A 170 15.99 -1.60 -5.29
C ALA A 170 15.86 -2.93 -6.05
N ALA A 171 15.41 -2.88 -7.32
CA ALA A 171 15.35 -4.05 -8.18
C ALA A 171 16.74 -4.68 -8.38
N PHE A 172 17.75 -3.85 -8.66
CA PHE A 172 19.13 -4.30 -8.85
C PHE A 172 19.71 -4.95 -7.59
N ARG A 173 19.61 -4.27 -6.44
CA ARG A 173 20.11 -4.78 -5.15
C ARG A 173 19.44 -6.10 -4.78
N THR A 174 18.15 -6.22 -5.07
CA THR A 174 17.41 -7.44 -4.77
C THR A 174 17.86 -8.62 -5.61
N ALA A 175 18.04 -8.40 -6.91
CA ALA A 175 18.62 -9.40 -7.81
C ALA A 175 20.05 -9.78 -7.41
N ALA A 176 20.83 -8.82 -6.93
CA ALA A 176 22.24 -8.97 -6.55
C ALA A 176 22.49 -9.65 -5.19
N MET A 177 21.48 -9.84 -4.33
CA MET A 177 21.67 -10.34 -2.95
C MET A 177 22.33 -11.72 -2.86
N LYS A 178 22.20 -12.57 -3.89
CA LYS A 178 22.82 -13.90 -3.94
C LYS A 178 24.30 -13.86 -4.32
N GLY A 179 24.87 -12.69 -4.59
CA GLY A 179 26.27 -12.51 -4.99
C GLY A 179 26.54 -12.83 -6.46
N GLU A 180 25.59 -13.41 -7.20
CA GLU A 180 25.72 -13.67 -8.63
C GLU A 180 24.42 -13.32 -9.36
N LEU A 181 24.53 -12.55 -10.45
CA LEU A 181 23.42 -12.24 -11.34
C LEU A 181 23.35 -13.27 -12.47
N ARG A 182 22.22 -13.98 -12.60
CA ARG A 182 22.00 -14.92 -13.71
C ARG A 182 21.47 -14.18 -14.94
N ASP A 183 21.57 -14.78 -16.12
CA ASP A 183 21.06 -14.19 -17.37
C ASP A 183 19.56 -13.82 -17.30
N THR A 184 18.77 -14.60 -16.55
CA THR A 184 17.35 -14.30 -16.31
C THR A 184 17.14 -13.04 -15.48
N ASP A 185 18.05 -12.78 -14.54
CA ASP A 185 17.99 -11.62 -13.65
C ASP A 185 18.47 -10.37 -14.41
N VAL A 186 19.50 -10.49 -15.25
CA VAL A 186 19.97 -9.41 -16.14
C VAL A 186 18.88 -8.99 -17.13
N ARG A 187 18.25 -9.94 -17.83
CA ARG A 187 17.15 -9.63 -18.77
C ARG A 187 15.97 -8.94 -18.07
N PHE A 188 15.65 -9.34 -16.85
CA PHE A 188 14.63 -8.68 -16.04
C PHE A 188 15.03 -7.23 -15.73
N LEU A 189 16.26 -7.01 -15.28
CA LEU A 189 16.76 -5.67 -14.96
C LEU A 189 16.82 -4.77 -16.20
N GLU A 190 17.22 -5.28 -17.36
CA GLU A 190 17.19 -4.53 -18.63
C GLU A 190 15.77 -4.06 -18.96
N ARG A 191 14.78 -4.95 -18.84
CA ARG A 191 13.36 -4.60 -19.04
C ARG A 191 12.89 -3.55 -18.03
N THR A 192 13.30 -3.67 -16.77
CA THR A 192 12.95 -2.70 -15.73
C THR A 192 13.55 -1.32 -16.02
N PHE A 193 14.84 -1.24 -16.39
CA PHE A 193 15.50 0.02 -16.75
C PHE A 193 14.87 0.66 -17.99
N ASP A 194 14.55 -0.14 -19.00
CA ASP A 194 13.85 0.32 -20.20
C ASP A 194 12.48 0.92 -19.85
N LYS A 195 11.69 0.20 -19.05
CA LYS A 195 10.35 0.67 -18.66
C LYS A 195 10.40 1.91 -17.76
N LEU A 196 11.41 2.03 -16.90
CA LEU A 196 11.61 3.22 -16.07
C LEU A 196 12.26 4.40 -16.81
N ASN A 197 12.46 4.31 -18.13
CA ASN A 197 13.14 5.32 -18.94
C ASN A 197 14.52 5.69 -18.37
N LEU A 198 15.29 4.68 -17.96
CA LEU A 198 16.65 4.81 -17.45
C LEU A 198 17.67 4.24 -18.45
N PRO A 199 18.88 4.82 -18.54
CA PRO A 199 19.87 4.37 -19.50
C PRO A 199 20.41 2.97 -19.14
N LYS A 200 20.44 2.05 -20.11
CA LYS A 200 21.04 0.70 -19.97
C LYS A 200 22.50 0.74 -19.53
N GLN A 201 23.24 1.79 -19.90
CA GLN A 201 24.62 1.98 -19.48
C GLN A 201 24.75 2.04 -17.95
N ALA A 202 23.79 2.64 -17.24
CA ALA A 202 23.80 2.69 -15.78
C ALA A 202 23.59 1.30 -15.15
N LEU A 203 22.84 0.40 -15.80
CA LEU A 203 22.73 -0.99 -15.38
C LEU A 203 24.06 -1.72 -15.59
N GLN A 204 24.71 -1.53 -16.74
CA GLN A 204 25.99 -2.16 -17.05
C GLN A 204 27.09 -1.74 -16.04
N GLU A 205 27.19 -0.44 -15.73
CA GLU A 205 28.13 0.09 -14.72
C GLU A 205 27.91 -0.56 -13.35
N LYS A 206 26.66 -0.79 -12.95
CA LYS A 206 26.34 -1.49 -11.69
C LYS A 206 26.72 -2.96 -11.72
N ILE A 207 26.50 -3.65 -12.84
CA ILE A 207 26.92 -5.05 -13.04
C ILE A 207 28.46 -5.14 -12.96
N ASP A 208 29.17 -4.23 -13.61
CA ASP A 208 30.63 -4.22 -13.62
C ASP A 208 31.20 -3.90 -12.23
N THR A 209 30.59 -2.95 -11.51
CA THR A 209 30.93 -2.65 -10.10
C THR A 209 30.72 -3.87 -9.20
N LEU A 210 29.61 -4.59 -9.37
CA LEU A 210 29.33 -5.81 -8.63
C LEU A 210 30.39 -6.89 -8.90
N LYS A 211 30.72 -7.12 -10.18
CA LYS A 211 31.78 -8.07 -10.58
C LYS A 211 33.14 -7.68 -9.98
N ALA A 212 33.51 -6.40 -10.07
CA ALA A 212 34.76 -5.87 -9.52
C ALA A 212 34.87 -6.08 -7.99
N ASN A 213 33.75 -5.96 -7.26
CA ASN A 213 33.71 -6.20 -5.82
C ASN A 213 33.75 -7.70 -5.42
N LEU A 214 33.39 -8.61 -6.33
CA LEU A 214 33.39 -10.06 -6.11
C LEU A 214 34.73 -10.71 -6.48
N THR A 215 35.46 -10.11 -7.42
CA THR A 215 36.86 -10.46 -7.69
C THR A 215 37.76 -9.76 -6.67
N PRO A 216 38.50 -10.49 -5.81
CA PRO A 216 39.59 -9.88 -5.08
C PRO A 216 40.57 -9.33 -6.12
N THR A 217 40.81 -8.02 -6.08
CA THR A 217 41.82 -7.38 -6.92
C THR A 217 43.13 -8.15 -6.80
N PRO A 218 43.80 -8.54 -7.90
CA PRO A 218 45.10 -9.18 -7.86
C PRO A 218 46.17 -8.10 -7.60
N ASP A 219 46.10 -7.44 -6.44
CA ASP A 219 47.12 -6.51 -5.96
C ASP A 219 47.77 -7.01 -4.66
N LEU A 220 47.76 -8.34 -4.47
CA LEU A 220 48.69 -9.00 -3.56
C LEU A 220 49.96 -9.38 -4.35
N PRO A 221 51.17 -9.03 -3.84
CA PRO A 221 52.42 -9.46 -4.47
C PRO A 221 52.45 -10.99 -4.59
N PRO A 222 53.10 -11.54 -5.62
CA PRO A 222 52.91 -12.93 -6.01
C PRO A 222 53.22 -13.88 -4.85
N LEU A 223 52.28 -14.80 -4.60
CA LEU A 223 52.41 -15.89 -3.65
C LEU A 223 53.68 -16.68 -3.99
N VAL A 224 54.68 -16.60 -3.11
CA VAL A 224 55.96 -17.28 -3.25
C VAL A 224 55.70 -18.78 -3.37
N LYS A 225 56.21 -19.42 -4.43
CA LYS A 225 56.21 -20.88 -4.56
C LYS A 225 56.82 -21.51 -3.31
N LYS A 226 56.18 -22.56 -2.80
CA LYS A 226 56.62 -23.34 -1.64
C LYS A 226 58.06 -23.84 -1.87
N GLY A 227 59.02 -23.28 -1.14
CA GLY A 227 60.40 -23.77 -1.11
C GLY A 227 60.49 -25.05 -0.27
N GLU A 228 61.32 -25.99 -0.71
CA GLU A 228 61.65 -27.21 0.04
C GLU A 228 62.38 -26.87 1.36
N PRO A 229 62.22 -27.68 2.42
CA PRO A 229 62.57 -27.27 3.77
C PRO A 229 64.09 -27.24 3.98
N GLY A 230 64.64 -26.02 3.97
CA GLY A 230 65.99 -25.69 4.42
C GLY A 230 65.96 -25.02 5.80
N ARG A 231 66.69 -25.63 6.75
CA ARG A 231 66.93 -25.30 8.16
C ARG A 231 66.57 -23.89 8.69
N SER A 232 65.72 -23.92 9.73
CA SER A 232 65.74 -23.09 10.96
C SER A 232 65.52 -21.58 10.83
N ILE A 233 64.25 -21.16 10.71
CA ILE A 233 63.73 -19.91 11.31
C ILE A 233 62.35 -20.22 11.90
N GLN A 234 62.07 -19.74 13.12
CA GLN A 234 60.78 -19.91 13.80
C GLN A 234 59.69 -19.10 13.07
N ILE A 235 58.58 -19.76 12.70
CA ILE A 235 57.39 -19.13 12.14
C ILE A 235 56.60 -18.48 13.30
N PRO A 236 56.25 -17.18 13.25
CA PRO A 236 55.38 -16.58 14.25
C PRO A 236 54.03 -17.30 14.33
N PRO A 237 53.42 -17.45 15.53
CA PRO A 237 52.17 -18.19 15.67
C PRO A 237 51.05 -17.53 14.87
N GLU A 238 50.28 -18.37 14.19
CA GLU A 238 49.15 -17.98 13.35
C GLU A 238 48.13 -17.18 14.18
N GLN A 239 47.94 -15.91 13.82
CA GLN A 239 46.87 -15.11 14.40
C GLN A 239 45.55 -15.69 13.89
N LYS A 240 44.80 -16.33 14.80
CA LYS A 240 43.39 -16.64 14.57
C LYS A 240 42.65 -15.33 14.30
N ILE A 241 42.46 -15.03 13.03
CA ILE A 241 41.42 -14.09 12.62
C ILE A 241 40.12 -14.85 12.86
N GLU A 242 39.50 -14.61 14.01
CA GLU A 242 38.12 -15.05 14.18
C GLU A 242 37.31 -14.38 13.08
N PRO A 243 36.52 -15.12 12.30
CA PRO A 243 35.62 -14.53 11.34
C PRO A 243 34.55 -13.80 12.14
N ASN A 244 34.81 -12.54 12.46
CA ASN A 244 33.79 -11.63 12.95
C ASN A 244 32.86 -11.34 11.76
N ILE A 245 32.00 -12.32 11.45
CA ILE A 245 30.79 -12.13 10.66
C ILE A 245 29.81 -11.37 11.57
N GLY A 246 30.21 -10.18 11.98
CA GLY A 246 29.29 -9.18 12.47
C GLY A 246 28.51 -8.72 11.26
N LEU A 247 27.27 -9.16 11.14
CA LEU A 247 26.30 -8.50 10.28
C LEU A 247 26.40 -6.99 10.57
N CYS A 248 26.98 -6.21 9.66
CA CYS A 248 27.10 -4.78 9.85
C CYS A 248 25.69 -4.23 10.02
N ASN A 249 25.32 -3.86 11.25
CA ASN A 249 24.03 -3.25 11.56
C ASN A 249 23.72 -2.07 10.62
N GLN A 250 24.76 -1.39 10.15
CA GLN A 250 24.69 -0.32 9.16
C GLN A 250 24.20 -0.78 7.77
N ARG A 251 24.64 -1.95 7.28
CA ARG A 251 24.21 -2.48 5.98
C ARG A 251 22.78 -3.02 6.05
N ILE A 252 22.37 -3.56 7.21
CA ILE A 252 20.98 -3.95 7.46
C ILE A 252 20.08 -2.72 7.56
N SER A 253 20.52 -1.64 8.22
CA SER A 253 19.74 -0.40 8.33
C SER A 253 19.58 0.30 6.99
N GLU A 254 20.62 0.30 6.14
CA GLU A 254 20.54 0.84 4.78
C GLU A 254 19.51 0.08 3.95
N ILE A 255 19.58 -1.27 3.92
CA ILE A 255 18.63 -2.10 3.16
C ILE A 255 17.19 -1.91 3.67
N ARG A 256 16.98 -1.73 4.98
CA ARG A 256 15.67 -1.42 5.57
C ARG A 256 15.13 -0.07 5.11
N ALA A 257 15.91 1.00 5.30
CA ALA A 257 15.51 2.35 4.94
C ALA A 257 15.20 2.47 3.43
N ASP A 258 15.98 1.78 2.60
CA ASP A 258 15.74 1.71 1.17
C ASP A 258 14.47 0.94 0.80
N THR A 259 14.22 -0.20 1.46
CA THR A 259 12.99 -0.98 1.24
C THR A 259 11.76 -0.17 1.67
N GLU A 260 11.84 0.52 2.81
CA GLU A 260 10.77 1.41 3.29
C GLU A 260 10.49 2.55 2.30
N LYS A 261 11.53 3.21 1.79
CA LYS A 261 11.38 4.31 0.83
C LYS A 261 10.80 3.85 -0.51
N VAL A 262 11.20 2.68 -1.00
CA VAL A 262 10.63 2.11 -2.24
C VAL A 262 9.18 1.72 -2.01
N ASN A 263 8.87 1.13 -0.85
CA ASN A 263 7.52 0.77 -0.50
C ASN A 263 6.62 2.01 -0.37
N GLU A 264 7.10 3.12 0.19
CA GLU A 264 6.37 4.40 0.23
C GLU A 264 6.02 4.91 -1.18
N ILE A 265 7.01 4.93 -2.09
CA ILE A 265 6.82 5.34 -3.48
C ILE A 265 5.79 4.41 -4.16
N LEU A 266 5.94 3.10 -4.00
CA LEU A 266 5.06 2.11 -4.62
C LEU A 266 3.64 2.18 -4.03
N CYS A 267 3.47 2.25 -2.71
CA CYS A 267 2.16 2.40 -2.07
C CYS A 267 1.43 3.63 -2.60
N GLY A 268 2.08 4.81 -2.64
CA GLY A 268 1.46 6.02 -3.20
C GLY A 268 1.13 5.94 -4.69
N ILE A 269 1.75 5.01 -5.43
CA ILE A 269 1.44 4.72 -6.84
C ILE A 269 0.29 3.72 -6.97
N PHE A 270 0.19 2.75 -6.06
CA PHE A 270 -0.82 1.68 -6.06
C PHE A 270 -2.10 2.02 -5.30
N GLU A 271 -2.15 3.15 -4.57
CA GLU A 271 -3.37 3.65 -3.92
C GLU A 271 -4.45 4.00 -4.97
N ALA A 272 -5.67 3.47 -4.75
CA ALA A 272 -6.79 3.62 -5.67
C ALA A 272 -7.20 5.11 -5.82
N GLU A 273 -7.30 5.58 -7.05
CA GLU A 273 -7.62 6.98 -7.40
C GLU A 273 -9.07 7.40 -7.06
N ASP A 274 -9.90 6.51 -6.51
CA ASP A 274 -11.22 6.83 -5.95
C ASP A 274 -11.15 7.45 -4.54
N GLY A 275 -9.94 7.56 -3.96
CA GLY A 275 -9.71 8.22 -2.68
C GLY A 275 -9.38 9.70 -2.84
N ILE A 276 -10.24 10.58 -2.33
CA ILE A 276 -9.86 11.96 -2.00
C ILE A 276 -8.61 11.88 -1.10
N GLN A 277 -7.51 12.49 -1.54
CA GLN A 277 -6.26 12.53 -0.78
C GLN A 277 -6.46 13.30 0.53
N ILE A 278 -6.66 12.58 1.63
CA ILE A 278 -6.43 13.10 2.97
C ILE A 278 -4.95 12.87 3.25
N GLN A 279 -4.14 13.93 3.12
CA GLN A 279 -2.78 13.91 3.64
C GLN A 279 -2.85 13.74 5.15
N GLU A 280 -2.54 12.54 5.65
CA GLU A 280 -2.25 12.33 7.06
C GLU A 280 -0.96 13.08 7.40
N THR A 281 -1.12 14.27 8.01
CA THR A 281 -0.02 14.94 8.67
C THR A 281 0.41 14.12 9.88
N ASN A 282 1.54 13.46 9.67
CA ASN A 282 2.32 12.71 10.63
C ASN A 282 2.55 13.53 11.93
N VAL A 283 1.86 13.19 13.02
CA VAL A 283 2.22 13.59 14.38
C VAL A 283 2.58 12.35 15.18
N SER A 284 3.87 12.19 15.42
CA SER A 284 4.43 11.19 16.35
C SER A 284 3.85 11.35 17.76
N PRO A 285 3.76 10.27 18.55
CA PRO A 285 3.04 10.26 19.81
C PRO A 285 3.86 10.94 20.90
N VAL A 286 3.27 11.93 21.56
CA VAL A 286 3.73 12.37 22.89
C VAL A 286 2.75 11.82 23.90
N LEU A 287 3.29 10.97 24.79
CA LEU A 287 2.68 10.49 26.02
C LEU A 287 2.16 11.67 26.83
N GLU A 288 0.86 11.72 27.15
CA GLU A 288 0.35 12.13 28.47
C GLU A 288 -1.03 11.50 28.72
N ALA A 289 -1.18 10.96 29.92
CA ALA A 289 -2.41 10.42 30.46
C ALA A 289 -3.22 11.53 31.15
N ALA A 290 -4.54 11.55 30.94
CA ALA A 290 -5.60 11.77 31.94
C ALA A 290 -6.90 12.24 31.25
N ASP A 291 -7.97 11.49 31.52
CA ASP A 291 -9.37 11.89 31.62
C ASP A 291 -9.89 13.05 30.75
N ALA A 292 -10.67 12.71 29.72
CA ALA A 292 -11.76 13.56 29.26
C ALA A 292 -12.92 12.69 28.74
N GLU A 293 -14.07 12.94 29.33
CA GLU A 293 -15.34 12.25 29.17
C GLU A 293 -15.88 12.27 27.75
N ALA A 294 -16.79 11.32 27.52
CA ALA A 294 -17.59 11.17 26.32
C ALA A 294 -18.16 12.50 25.79
N ILE A 295 -17.81 12.84 24.56
CA ILE A 295 -18.67 13.63 23.70
C ILE A 295 -19.26 12.69 22.66
N HIS A 296 -20.40 12.09 23.02
CA HIS A 296 -21.37 11.61 22.04
C HIS A 296 -21.87 12.82 21.24
N VAL A 297 -21.29 13.09 20.07
CA VAL A 297 -21.97 13.89 19.06
C VAL A 297 -22.82 12.92 18.26
N HIS A 298 -24.13 13.05 18.41
CA HIS A 298 -25.15 12.36 17.61
C HIS A 298 -24.78 12.49 16.12
N GLN A 299 -24.38 11.37 15.50
CA GLN A 299 -24.15 11.30 14.06
C GLN A 299 -25.51 11.18 13.37
N ASP A 300 -26.21 12.29 13.25
CA ASP A 300 -27.41 12.37 12.43
C ASP A 300 -27.01 12.16 10.97
N HIS A 301 -27.43 11.02 10.42
CA HIS A 301 -27.26 10.61 9.03
C HIS A 301 -28.15 11.44 8.07
N ARG A 302 -28.40 12.71 8.37
CA ARG A 302 -29.43 13.52 7.73
C ARG A 302 -29.09 13.90 6.28
N PHE A 303 -27.80 13.99 5.94
CA PHE A 303 -27.32 14.41 4.62
C PHE A 303 -26.36 13.36 4.01
N PRO A 304 -26.86 12.20 3.55
CA PRO A 304 -26.01 11.18 2.94
C PRO A 304 -25.33 11.74 1.68
N GLY A 305 -24.03 11.54 1.54
CA GLY A 305 -23.23 11.99 0.39
C GLY A 305 -22.77 13.45 0.41
N LEU A 306 -23.04 14.20 1.49
CA LEU A 306 -22.42 15.49 1.76
C LEU A 306 -21.27 15.29 2.76
N ASP A 307 -20.11 15.92 2.56
CA ASP A 307 -18.99 15.78 3.49
C ASP A 307 -19.31 16.45 4.85
N LEU A 308 -18.55 16.07 5.88
CA LEU A 308 -18.84 16.46 7.27
C LEU A 308 -18.87 17.98 7.52
N ARG A 309 -18.08 18.76 6.76
CA ARG A 309 -18.03 20.22 6.96
C ARG A 309 -19.25 20.88 6.35
N HIS A 310 -19.64 20.46 5.14
CA HIS A 310 -20.83 20.97 4.48
C HIS A 310 -22.11 20.44 5.15
N ALA A 311 -22.11 19.19 5.64
CA ALA A 311 -23.20 18.63 6.43
C ALA A 311 -23.36 19.34 7.77
N GLY A 312 -22.26 19.69 8.45
CA GLY A 312 -22.29 20.48 9.69
C GLY A 312 -22.83 21.88 9.47
N LEU A 313 -22.38 22.56 8.40
CA LEU A 313 -22.90 23.87 7.98
C LEU A 313 -24.39 23.79 7.64
N LEU A 314 -24.78 22.80 6.84
CA LEU A 314 -26.16 22.58 6.41
C LEU A 314 -27.07 22.29 7.60
N ASN A 315 -26.62 21.52 8.58
CA ASN A 315 -27.38 21.24 9.81
C ASN A 315 -27.64 22.51 10.63
N GLU A 316 -26.67 23.44 10.69
CA GLU A 316 -26.84 24.70 11.42
C GLU A 316 -27.83 25.67 10.74
N ILE A 317 -27.97 25.58 9.41
CA ILE A 317 -28.92 26.42 8.65
C ILE A 317 -30.24 25.69 8.32
N TRP A 318 -30.34 24.38 8.61
CA TRP A 318 -31.45 23.51 8.20
C TRP A 318 -32.83 23.98 8.66
N GLU A 319 -32.91 24.61 9.84
CA GLU A 319 -34.17 25.10 10.40
C GLU A 319 -34.52 26.54 9.95
N SER A 320 -33.57 27.24 9.33
CA SER A 320 -33.73 28.63 8.88
C SER A 320 -34.42 28.68 7.51
N SER A 321 -35.25 29.69 7.26
CA SER A 321 -35.86 29.91 5.94
C SER A 321 -34.99 30.81 5.04
N GLU A 322 -34.29 31.76 5.66
CA GLU A 322 -33.41 32.72 5.00
C GLU A 322 -32.24 33.02 5.93
N ILE A 323 -31.06 33.28 5.38
CA ILE A 323 -29.86 33.63 6.14
C ILE A 323 -29.13 34.82 5.50
N ASP A 324 -28.63 35.74 6.33
CA ASP A 324 -27.81 36.85 5.85
C ASP A 324 -26.47 36.32 5.27
N PRO A 325 -26.02 36.80 4.10
CA PRO A 325 -24.78 36.31 3.49
C PRO A 325 -23.54 36.43 4.39
N ASN A 326 -23.46 37.45 5.25
CA ASN A 326 -22.34 37.60 6.19
C ASN A 326 -22.41 36.58 7.33
N GLN A 327 -23.62 36.26 7.79
CA GLN A 327 -23.85 35.25 8.80
C GLN A 327 -23.55 33.85 8.23
N PHE A 328 -24.00 33.55 7.02
CA PHE A 328 -23.65 32.32 6.31
C PHE A 328 -22.13 32.21 6.12
N ALA A 329 -21.46 33.30 5.73
CA ALA A 329 -20.01 33.32 5.57
C ALA A 329 -19.26 33.05 6.89
N ALA A 330 -19.77 33.57 8.02
CA ALA A 330 -19.22 33.27 9.34
C ALA A 330 -19.40 31.79 9.73
N LEU A 331 -20.56 31.19 9.44
CA LEU A 331 -20.82 29.77 9.67
C LEU A 331 -19.96 28.88 8.77
N ALA A 332 -19.82 29.21 7.49
CA ALA A 332 -18.95 28.48 6.57
C ALA A 332 -17.49 28.50 7.06
N ARG A 333 -17.00 29.66 7.51
CA ARG A 333 -15.65 29.78 8.09
C ARG A 333 -15.48 28.98 9.38
N LYS A 334 -16.50 28.91 10.24
CA LYS A 334 -16.49 28.07 11.46
C LYS A 334 -16.26 26.60 11.12
N HIS A 335 -16.77 26.13 9.99
CA HIS A 335 -16.57 24.77 9.48
C HIS A 335 -15.31 24.59 8.60
N GLY A 336 -14.54 25.67 8.40
CA GLY A 336 -13.34 25.68 7.58
C GLY A 336 -13.62 25.72 6.07
N LEU A 337 -14.78 26.22 5.67
CA LEU A 337 -15.24 26.30 4.28
C LEU A 337 -15.18 27.73 3.74
N MET A 338 -14.97 27.84 2.42
CA MET A 338 -15.16 29.09 1.70
C MET A 338 -16.66 29.30 1.41
N PRO A 339 -17.25 30.48 1.68
CA PRO A 339 -18.70 30.68 1.57
C PRO A 339 -19.27 30.36 0.18
N ALA A 340 -18.66 30.90 -0.89
CA ALA A 340 -19.11 30.65 -2.26
C ALA A 340 -19.00 29.16 -2.65
N GLY A 341 -17.88 28.51 -2.33
CA GLY A 341 -17.70 27.07 -2.60
C GLY A 341 -18.64 26.19 -1.77
N ALA A 342 -19.03 26.64 -0.58
CA ALA A 342 -20.00 25.93 0.24
C ALA A 342 -21.42 25.98 -0.35
N VAL A 343 -21.82 27.12 -0.93
CA VAL A 343 -23.09 27.24 -1.65
C VAL A 343 -23.11 26.32 -2.87
N GLU A 344 -22.05 26.36 -3.69
CA GLU A 344 -21.90 25.51 -4.87
C GLU A 344 -22.00 24.02 -4.52
N THR A 345 -21.21 23.56 -3.54
CA THR A 345 -21.18 22.15 -3.11
C THR A 345 -22.51 21.67 -2.53
N ILE A 346 -23.21 22.52 -1.76
CA ILE A 346 -24.52 22.19 -1.20
C ILE A 346 -25.59 22.17 -2.30
N ASN A 347 -25.50 23.07 -3.28
CA ASN A 347 -26.42 23.09 -4.42
C ASN A 347 -26.21 21.91 -5.35
N ASP A 348 -24.97 21.54 -5.66
CA ASP A 348 -24.65 20.34 -6.44
C ASP A 348 -25.19 19.08 -5.76
N TRP A 349 -24.99 18.95 -4.45
CA TRP A 349 -25.57 17.86 -3.64
C TRP A 349 -27.10 17.81 -3.69
N SER A 350 -27.75 18.98 -3.71
CA SER A 350 -29.20 19.11 -3.82
C SER A 350 -29.70 18.77 -5.22
N PHE A 351 -29.02 19.24 -6.27
CA PHE A 351 -29.35 18.94 -7.66
C PHE A 351 -29.29 17.45 -7.96
N GLU A 352 -28.29 16.74 -7.44
CA GLU A 352 -28.17 15.29 -7.62
C GLU A 352 -29.33 14.49 -6.99
N ARG A 353 -29.99 15.05 -5.97
CA ARG A 353 -31.03 14.35 -5.18
C ARG A 353 -32.45 14.80 -5.50
N PHE A 354 -32.61 16.09 -5.76
CA PHE A 354 -33.90 16.75 -5.84
C PHE A 354 -34.08 17.52 -7.16
N GLU A 355 -33.08 17.50 -8.05
CA GLU A 355 -33.07 18.20 -9.35
C GLU A 355 -33.27 19.73 -9.26
N GLU A 356 -33.06 20.32 -8.08
CA GLU A 356 -33.24 21.75 -7.78
C GLU A 356 -32.17 22.23 -6.76
N PRO A 357 -31.68 23.50 -6.82
CA PRO A 357 -30.72 24.01 -5.85
C PRO A 357 -31.39 24.23 -4.48
N LEU A 358 -30.64 23.99 -3.41
CA LEU A 358 -31.14 24.17 -2.04
C LEU A 358 -31.01 25.60 -1.55
N LEU A 359 -29.99 26.32 -2.03
CA LEU A 359 -29.63 27.68 -1.63
C LEU A 359 -29.72 28.60 -2.85
N ASP A 360 -30.55 29.63 -2.76
CA ASP A 360 -30.67 30.68 -3.77
C ASP A 360 -29.96 31.95 -3.31
N GLU A 361 -28.98 32.41 -4.09
CA GLU A 361 -28.14 33.57 -3.77
C GLU A 361 -28.84 34.88 -4.16
N GLY A 362 -29.50 35.51 -3.18
CA GLY A 362 -30.13 36.82 -3.30
C GLY A 362 -29.61 37.86 -2.30
N PRO A 363 -30.37 38.94 -2.04
CA PRO A 363 -30.07 39.88 -0.94
C PRO A 363 -29.98 39.19 0.43
N LEU A 364 -30.76 38.12 0.59
CA LEU A 364 -30.64 37.10 1.62
C LEU A 364 -30.50 35.75 0.91
N ILE A 365 -29.76 34.81 1.49
CA ILE A 365 -29.66 33.45 0.97
C ILE A 365 -30.95 32.73 1.36
N ALA A 366 -31.78 32.41 0.38
CA ALA A 366 -33.05 31.70 0.60
C ALA A 366 -32.81 30.19 0.58
N ILE A 367 -33.45 29.47 1.50
CA ILE A 367 -33.33 28.02 1.63
C ILE A 367 -34.62 27.38 1.10
N ALA A 368 -34.50 26.52 0.09
CA ALA A 368 -35.61 25.83 -0.56
C ALA A 368 -36.25 24.78 0.38
N ARG A 369 -37.12 25.25 1.29
CA ARG A 369 -37.72 24.43 2.35
C ARG A 369 -38.57 23.27 1.85
N HIS A 370 -39.10 23.34 0.64
CA HIS A 370 -39.87 22.24 0.05
C HIS A 370 -39.01 21.02 -0.29
N LEU A 371 -37.69 21.18 -0.36
CA LEU A 371 -36.71 20.09 -0.52
C LEU A 371 -36.31 19.46 0.83
N ILE A 372 -36.73 20.07 1.94
CA ILE A 372 -36.46 19.59 3.30
C ILE A 372 -37.67 18.75 3.73
N PRO A 373 -37.55 17.43 3.86
CA PRO A 373 -38.67 16.60 4.32
C PRO A 373 -39.06 17.01 5.75
N ASP A 374 -40.30 17.45 5.92
CA ASP A 374 -40.85 17.82 7.22
C ASP A 374 -40.76 16.62 8.17
N ALA A 375 -40.07 16.80 9.30
CA ALA A 375 -39.91 15.79 10.36
C ALA A 375 -41.23 15.53 11.14
N ARG A 376 -42.38 15.63 10.50
CA ARG A 376 -43.71 15.46 11.11
C ARG A 376 -44.73 14.86 10.15
N VAL A 377 -44.55 13.61 9.70
CA VAL A 377 -45.66 12.63 9.60
C VAL A 377 -45.10 11.21 9.70
N ASP A 378 -44.74 10.76 10.90
CA ASP A 378 -44.85 9.34 11.26
C ASP A 378 -45.77 9.27 12.48
N GLY A 379 -47.07 9.24 12.20
CA GLY A 379 -48.13 9.25 13.19
C GLY A 379 -49.37 8.55 12.66
N HIS A 380 -49.33 7.22 12.76
CA HIS A 380 -50.44 6.25 12.77
C HIS A 380 -51.48 6.24 11.63
N GLY A 381 -51.72 5.04 11.08
CA GLY A 381 -52.90 4.70 10.28
C GLY A 381 -52.77 3.32 9.65
#